data_AF-A0A4Y7PFG4-F1
#
_entry.id   AF-A0A4Y7PFG4-F1
#
_cell.length_a   1.000
_cell.length_b   1.000
_cell.length_c   1.000
_cell.angle_alpha   90.00
_cell.angle_beta   90.00
_cell.angle_gamma   90.00
#
_symmetry.space_group_name_H-M   'P 1'
#
loop_
_entity.id
_entity.type
_entity.pdbx_description
1 polymer ?
#
loop_
_entity_poly.entity_id
_entity_poly.type
_entity_poly.pdbx_seq_one_letter_code
_entity_poly.pdbx_strand_id
1 'polypeptide(L)'
;MLLRKLAYPARGVDIELQFGWEKSRYSRITNTLASLIYDKWKHLLYFDAHRLTPQKLRQFALVIEAKGAPVTNVWGFVDGTLRKTARPVKNQRIVYNGWKRIHAIKFHSLITPDGLHVHVYGPVEGRRHDETLYRQSGLSELLDKYSWGPDGESLAIFGDSGYG
;
A
#
# COMPACT_ATOMS: atom_id res chain seq x y z
N MET A 1 -22.05 1.08 6.74
CA MET A 1 -21.38 0.63 8.00
C MET A 1 -19.89 0.32 7.85
N LEU A 2 -19.48 -0.51 6.88
CA LEU A 2 -18.04 -0.77 6.66
C LEU A 2 -17.27 0.50 6.27
N LEU A 3 -17.76 1.28 5.30
CA LEU A 3 -17.16 2.55 4.91
C LEU A 3 -16.95 3.50 6.10
N ARG A 4 -17.93 3.58 7.00
CA ARG A 4 -17.83 4.36 8.24
C ARG A 4 -16.72 3.88 9.18
N LYS A 5 -16.47 2.56 9.23
CA LYS A 5 -15.35 1.96 9.98
C LYS A 5 -13.99 2.33 9.38
N LEU A 6 -13.91 2.36 8.06
CA LEU A 6 -12.68 2.59 7.32
C LEU A 6 -12.30 4.07 7.20
N ALA A 7 -13.29 4.97 7.20
CA ALA A 7 -13.09 6.40 7.03
C ALA A 7 -12.25 7.02 8.17
N TYR A 8 -12.52 6.66 9.42
CA TYR A 8 -11.79 7.21 10.57
C TYR A 8 -11.86 6.28 11.79
N PRO A 9 -10.81 6.20 12.62
CA PRO A 9 -10.85 5.44 13.88
C PRO A 9 -12.03 5.86 14.75
N ALA A 10 -12.89 4.91 15.12
CA ALA A 10 -14.03 5.15 15.99
C ALA A 10 -14.17 4.03 17.01
N ARG A 11 -14.64 4.36 18.22
CA ARG A 11 -14.92 3.33 19.22
C ARG A 11 -16.23 2.66 18.86
N GLY A 12 -16.36 1.38 19.17
CA GLY A 12 -17.60 0.63 18.89
C GLY A 12 -18.85 1.28 19.49
N VAL A 13 -18.72 1.89 20.67
CA VAL A 13 -19.82 2.63 21.34
C VAL A 13 -20.26 3.87 20.56
N ASP A 14 -19.32 4.60 19.94
CA ASP A 14 -19.66 5.80 19.16
C ASP A 14 -20.48 5.41 17.92
N ILE A 15 -20.18 4.24 17.34
CA ILE A 15 -20.89 3.71 16.17
C ILE A 15 -22.24 3.11 16.56
N GLU A 16 -22.33 2.44 17.70
CA GLU A 16 -23.58 1.94 18.25
C GLU A 16 -24.57 3.09 18.48
N LEU A 17 -24.13 4.20 19.09
CA LEU A 17 -24.93 5.41 19.23
C LEU A 17 -25.36 6.02 17.88
N GLN A 18 -24.48 5.96 16.87
CA GLN A 18 -24.76 6.52 15.55
C GLN A 18 -25.80 5.73 14.75
N PHE A 19 -25.83 4.40 14.87
CA PHE A 19 -26.70 3.53 14.05
C PHE A 19 -27.78 2.78 14.84
N GLY A 20 -27.78 2.84 16.17
CA GLY A 20 -28.71 2.11 17.04
C GLY A 20 -28.53 0.58 17.02
N TRP A 21 -27.38 0.09 16.55
CA TRP A 21 -27.10 -1.35 16.43
C TRP A 21 -26.13 -1.79 17.51
N GLU A 22 -26.45 -2.93 18.13
CA GLU A 22 -25.56 -3.59 19.08
C GLU A 22 -24.14 -3.72 18.51
N LYS A 23 -23.14 -3.34 19.31
CA LYS A 23 -21.71 -3.38 18.94
C LYS A 23 -21.29 -4.73 18.34
N SER A 24 -21.79 -5.85 18.86
CA SER A 24 -21.42 -7.19 18.37
C SER A 24 -21.95 -7.45 16.95
N ARG A 25 -23.19 -7.03 16.66
CA ARG A 25 -23.83 -7.14 15.34
C ARG A 25 -23.07 -6.31 14.30
N TYR A 26 -22.76 -5.06 14.65
CA TYR A 26 -21.95 -4.19 13.81
C TYR A 26 -20.55 -4.78 13.50
N SER A 27 -19.87 -5.29 14.54
CA SER A 27 -18.54 -5.88 14.39
C SER A 27 -18.56 -7.08 13.44
N ARG A 28 -19.52 -8.00 13.62
CA ARG A 28 -19.70 -9.17 12.75
C ARG A 28 -19.90 -8.76 11.30
N ILE A 29 -20.89 -7.93 11.01
CA ILE A 29 -21.22 -7.51 9.64
C ILE A 29 -20.03 -6.81 8.98
N THR A 30 -19.36 -5.89 9.69
CA THR A 30 -18.23 -5.16 9.10
C THR A 30 -17.02 -6.05 8.83
N ASN A 31 -16.67 -6.97 9.74
CA ASN A 31 -15.54 -7.87 9.54
C ASN A 31 -15.83 -8.91 8.46
N THR A 32 -17.06 -9.46 8.41
CA THR A 32 -17.47 -10.38 7.36
C THR A 32 -17.42 -9.70 6.00
N LEU A 33 -17.99 -8.50 5.86
CA LEU A 33 -17.94 -7.76 4.60
C LEU A 33 -16.51 -7.41 4.21
N ALA A 34 -15.67 -6.94 5.13
CA ALA A 34 -14.27 -6.64 4.85
C ALA A 34 -13.50 -7.88 4.35
N SER A 35 -13.73 -9.04 4.96
CA SER A 35 -13.11 -10.30 4.55
C SER A 35 -13.57 -10.73 3.16
N LEU A 36 -14.87 -10.65 2.87
CA LEU A 36 -15.42 -10.95 1.54
C LEU A 36 -14.82 -10.07 0.43
N ILE A 37 -14.70 -8.76 0.69
CA ILE A 37 -14.07 -7.80 -0.23
C ILE A 37 -12.60 -8.17 -0.44
N TYR A 38 -11.88 -8.44 0.64
CA TYR A 38 -10.47 -8.79 0.58
C TYR A 38 -10.24 -10.09 -0.17
N ASP A 39 -10.96 -11.16 0.16
CA ASP A 39 -10.77 -12.45 -0.50
C ASP A 39 -11.13 -12.40 -1.99
N LYS A 40 -12.15 -11.62 -2.35
CA LYS A 40 -12.56 -11.46 -3.74
C LYS A 40 -11.55 -10.64 -4.55
N TRP A 41 -10.93 -9.60 -3.99
CA TRP A 41 -10.18 -8.60 -4.78
C TRP A 41 -8.73 -8.38 -4.38
N LYS A 42 -8.19 -9.06 -3.36
CA LYS A 42 -6.79 -8.90 -2.93
C LYS A 42 -5.77 -9.18 -4.04
N HIS A 43 -6.12 -10.02 -5.02
CA HIS A 43 -5.28 -10.31 -6.16
C HIS A 43 -4.98 -9.05 -7.02
N LEU A 44 -5.87 -8.04 -7.00
CA LEU A 44 -5.67 -6.75 -7.68
C LEU A 44 -4.60 -5.89 -7.00
N LEU A 45 -4.27 -6.16 -5.74
CA LEU A 45 -3.26 -5.41 -4.99
C LEU A 45 -1.83 -5.92 -5.26
N TYR A 46 -1.68 -7.07 -5.92
CA TYR A 46 -0.37 -7.68 -6.15
C TYR A 46 0.40 -6.99 -7.27
N PHE A 47 -0.09 -7.09 -8.52
CA PHE A 47 0.48 -6.38 -9.67
C PHE A 47 -0.48 -6.39 -10.86
N ASP A 48 -0.73 -5.24 -11.47
CA ASP A 48 -1.63 -5.12 -12.64
C ASP A 48 -0.85 -5.14 -13.97
N ALA A 49 -0.35 -6.31 -14.36
CA ALA A 49 0.39 -6.49 -15.61
C ALA A 49 -0.47 -6.27 -16.87
N HIS A 50 -1.80 -6.36 -16.76
CA HIS A 50 -2.70 -6.15 -17.90
C HIS A 50 -2.79 -4.66 -18.26
N ARG A 51 -2.81 -3.79 -17.25
CA ARG A 51 -2.84 -2.34 -17.44
C ARG A 51 -1.45 -1.75 -17.68
N LEU A 52 -0.43 -2.32 -17.04
CA LEU A 52 0.96 -1.88 -17.12
C LEU A 52 1.68 -2.49 -18.33
N THR A 53 1.21 -2.14 -19.53
CA THR A 53 1.87 -2.52 -20.77
C THR A 53 3.18 -1.73 -20.98
N PRO A 54 4.13 -2.22 -21.80
CA PRO A 54 5.35 -1.48 -22.11
C PRO A 54 5.10 -0.06 -22.62
N GLN A 55 4.09 0.12 -23.47
CA GLN A 55 3.68 1.44 -23.98
C GLN A 55 3.17 2.34 -22.85
N LYS A 56 2.44 1.79 -21.88
CA LYS A 56 1.92 2.54 -20.74
C LYS A 56 3.04 2.97 -19.79
N LEU A 57 4.00 2.08 -19.53
CA LEU A 57 5.16 2.40 -18.70
C LEU A 57 6.01 3.50 -19.33
N ARG A 58 6.26 3.41 -20.64
CA ARG A 58 6.98 4.46 -21.38
C ARG A 58 6.23 5.78 -21.35
N GLN A 59 4.91 5.77 -21.51
CA GLN A 59 4.08 6.98 -21.37
C GLN A 59 4.25 7.62 -19.98
N PHE A 60 4.24 6.82 -18.91
CA PHE A 60 4.44 7.33 -17.56
C PHE A 60 5.82 7.94 -17.37
N ALA A 61 6.87 7.30 -17.89
CA ALA A 61 8.23 7.85 -17.83
C ALA A 61 8.35 9.21 -18.52
N LEU A 62 7.77 9.35 -19.71
CA LEU A 62 7.76 10.62 -20.44
C LEU A 62 7.01 11.73 -19.69
N VAL A 63 5.88 11.41 -19.04
CA VAL A 63 5.12 12.39 -18.25
C VAL A 63 5.90 12.83 -17.01
N ILE A 64 6.62 11.91 -16.36
CA ILE A 64 7.48 12.21 -15.20
C ILE A 64 8.67 13.09 -15.63
N GLU A 65 9.33 12.74 -16.74
CA GLU A 65 10.41 13.53 -17.33
C GLU A 65 9.94 14.94 -17.73
N ALA A 66 8.79 15.05 -18.41
CA ALA A 66 8.22 16.32 -18.82
C ALA A 66 7.82 17.23 -17.63
N LYS A 67 7.62 16.66 -16.44
CA LYS A 67 7.42 17.41 -15.19
C LYS A 67 8.72 17.93 -14.57
N GLY A 68 9.88 17.63 -15.17
CA GLY A 68 11.19 18.11 -14.74
C GLY A 68 11.93 17.11 -13.84
N ALA A 69 11.58 15.83 -13.87
CA ALA A 69 12.34 14.83 -13.14
C ALA A 69 13.78 14.73 -13.71
N PRO A 70 14.82 14.63 -12.85
CA PRO A 70 16.21 14.50 -13.31
C PRO A 70 16.52 13.14 -13.94
N VAL A 71 15.58 12.20 -13.86
CA VAL A 71 15.67 10.82 -14.34
C VAL A 71 14.60 10.58 -15.39
N THR A 72 14.98 9.99 -16.53
CA THR A 72 14.15 9.92 -17.74
C THR A 72 13.48 8.57 -17.95
N ASN A 73 13.84 7.55 -17.15
CA ASN A 73 13.34 6.18 -17.29
C ASN A 73 12.43 5.74 -16.12
N VAL A 74 12.02 6.65 -15.23
CA VAL A 74 11.19 6.32 -14.07
C VAL A 74 9.71 6.34 -14.43
N TRP A 75 8.99 5.23 -14.22
CA TRP A 75 7.55 5.14 -14.54
C TRP A 75 6.62 5.14 -13.31
N GLY A 76 7.16 4.97 -12.10
CA GLY A 76 6.37 4.88 -10.88
C GLY A 76 7.19 5.15 -9.62
N PHE A 77 6.48 5.36 -8.51
CA PHE A 77 7.08 5.73 -7.23
C PHE A 77 6.70 4.72 -6.14
N VAL A 78 7.70 4.19 -5.43
CA VAL A 78 7.49 3.31 -4.29
C VAL A 78 7.74 4.06 -2.99
N ASP A 79 6.81 3.92 -2.05
CA ASP A 79 6.95 4.53 -0.73
C ASP A 79 6.34 3.66 0.37
N GLY A 80 6.96 3.73 1.54
CA GLY A 80 6.55 3.04 2.75
C GLY A 80 5.70 3.92 3.66
N THR A 81 4.47 3.50 3.92
CA THR A 81 3.53 4.23 4.77
C THR A 81 3.33 3.55 6.13
N LEU A 82 3.50 4.33 7.20
CA LEU A 82 3.11 3.93 8.56
C LEU A 82 1.63 4.26 8.82
N ARG A 83 0.83 3.23 9.10
CA ARG A 83 -0.55 3.39 9.55
C ARG A 83 -0.61 3.28 11.07
N LYS A 84 -0.89 4.41 11.72
CA LYS A 84 -1.08 4.48 13.18
C LYS A 84 -2.21 3.53 13.63
N THR A 85 -1.98 2.90 14.77
CA THR A 85 -2.94 2.03 15.46
C THR A 85 -3.12 2.50 16.90
N ALA A 86 -4.23 2.10 17.53
CA ALA A 86 -4.36 2.25 18.97
C ALA A 86 -3.28 1.42 19.68
N ARG A 87 -2.86 1.84 20.89
CA ARG A 87 -1.90 1.08 21.70
C ARG A 87 -2.51 -0.30 22.04
N PRO A 88 -1.94 -1.42 21.55
CA PRO A 88 -2.49 -2.73 21.88
C PRO A 88 -2.07 -3.14 23.29
N VAL A 89 -2.92 -3.93 23.95
CA VAL A 89 -2.66 -4.48 25.30
C VAL A 89 -1.64 -5.62 25.24
N LYS A 90 -1.70 -6.44 24.18
CA LYS A 90 -0.77 -7.56 23.93
C LYS A 90 0.16 -7.20 22.78
N ASN A 91 1.38 -7.74 22.80
CA ASN A 91 2.36 -7.62 21.70
C ASN A 91 2.69 -6.16 21.29
N GLN A 92 2.60 -5.23 22.25
CA GLN A 92 2.85 -3.81 22.01
C GLN A 92 4.19 -3.52 21.33
N ARG A 93 5.24 -4.23 21.76
CA ARG A 93 6.60 -4.07 21.23
C ARG A 93 6.72 -4.41 19.73
N ILE A 94 5.83 -5.26 19.21
CA ILE A 94 5.86 -5.70 17.80
C ILE A 94 5.51 -4.53 16.88
N VAL A 95 4.45 -3.79 17.22
CA VAL A 95 3.95 -2.68 16.40
C VAL A 95 4.48 -1.31 16.83
N TYR A 96 5.29 -1.24 17.89
CA TYR A 96 5.89 0.03 18.32
C TYR A 96 7.07 0.41 17.42
N ASN A 97 6.95 1.54 16.72
CA ASN A 97 8.03 2.15 15.96
C ASN A 97 8.80 3.13 16.85
N GLY A 98 10.06 2.83 17.15
CA GLY A 98 10.90 3.66 18.02
C GLY A 98 11.31 5.00 17.43
N TRP A 99 11.49 5.08 16.10
CA TRP A 99 11.87 6.32 15.41
C TRP A 99 10.79 7.39 15.50
N LYS A 100 9.54 7.04 15.17
CA LYS A 100 8.37 7.92 15.26
C LYS A 100 7.68 7.92 16.62
N ARG A 101 8.09 7.02 17.53
CA ARG A 101 7.51 6.83 18.88
C ARG A 101 6.00 6.57 18.90
N ILE A 102 5.50 5.80 17.92
CA ILE A 102 4.07 5.48 17.73
C ILE A 102 3.84 3.98 17.59
N HIS A 103 2.62 3.52 17.87
CA HIS A 103 2.18 2.17 17.49
C HIS A 103 1.63 2.23 16.07
N ALA A 104 2.22 1.46 15.16
CA ALA A 104 1.85 1.45 13.76
C ALA A 104 2.09 0.09 13.13
N ILE A 105 1.31 -0.18 12.08
CA ILE A 105 1.63 -1.18 11.08
C ILE A 105 2.19 -0.47 9.86
N LYS A 106 3.02 -1.15 9.08
CA LYS A 106 3.65 -0.59 7.89
C LYS A 106 3.12 -1.30 6.65
N PHE A 107 3.00 -0.52 5.59
CA PHE A 107 2.74 -0.98 4.24
C PHE A 107 3.72 -0.27 3.32
N HIS A 108 3.91 -0.80 2.13
CA HIS A 108 4.49 -0.02 1.05
C HIS A 108 3.68 -0.23 -0.22
N SER A 109 3.75 0.75 -1.10
CA SER A 109 3.02 0.69 -2.35
C SER A 109 3.77 1.36 -3.47
N LEU A 110 3.63 0.78 -4.67
CA LEU A 110 4.03 1.39 -5.93
C LEU A 110 2.84 2.13 -6.54
N ILE A 111 3.03 3.40 -6.84
CA ILE A 111 2.02 4.31 -7.37
C ILE A 111 2.45 4.81 -8.75
N THR A 112 1.52 4.82 -9.70
CA THR A 112 1.73 5.36 -11.06
C THR A 112 1.23 6.81 -11.21
N PRO A 113 1.67 7.57 -12.23
CA PRO A 113 1.28 8.97 -12.44
C PRO A 113 -0.23 9.25 -12.54
N ASP A 114 -1.05 8.25 -12.82
CA ASP A 114 -2.52 8.34 -12.81
C ASP A 114 -3.14 8.17 -11.40
N GLY A 115 -2.30 8.08 -10.36
CA GLY A 115 -2.72 8.00 -8.96
C GLY A 115 -3.13 6.59 -8.53
N LEU A 116 -2.97 5.58 -9.37
CA LEU A 116 -3.33 4.21 -9.04
C LEU A 116 -2.20 3.49 -8.31
N HIS A 117 -2.57 2.77 -7.25
CA HIS A 117 -1.70 1.81 -6.59
C HIS A 117 -1.64 0.53 -7.41
N VAL A 118 -0.45 0.17 -7.89
CA VAL A 118 -0.24 -1.01 -8.75
C VAL A 118 0.39 -2.18 -8.04
N HIS A 119 0.99 -1.94 -6.88
CA HIS A 119 1.49 -2.95 -5.97
C HIS A 119 1.29 -2.45 -4.56
N VAL A 120 0.80 -3.31 -3.66
CA VAL A 120 0.67 -3.02 -2.24
C VAL A 120 1.10 -4.26 -1.46
N TYR A 121 1.97 -4.08 -0.49
CA TYR A 121 2.37 -5.15 0.41
C TYR A 121 2.38 -4.70 1.87
N GLY A 122 2.11 -5.66 2.74
CA GLY A 122 1.77 -5.49 4.15
C GLY A 122 0.40 -6.09 4.49
N PRO A 123 -0.07 -5.94 5.73
CA PRO A 123 0.58 -5.22 6.84
C PRO A 123 1.83 -5.93 7.37
N VAL A 124 2.85 -5.16 7.72
CA VAL A 124 4.02 -5.65 8.48
C VAL A 124 4.23 -4.84 9.77
N GLU A 125 5.16 -5.26 10.62
CA GLU A 125 5.45 -4.53 11.85
C GLU A 125 5.95 -3.11 11.57
N GLY A 126 5.39 -2.11 12.26
CA GLY A 126 5.73 -0.69 12.08
C GLY A 126 7.21 -0.35 12.25
N ARG A 127 7.98 -1.18 12.96
CA ARG A 127 9.41 -0.97 13.22
C ARG A 127 10.34 -1.40 12.07
N ARG A 128 9.83 -2.10 11.04
CA ARG A 128 10.66 -2.59 9.93
C ARG A 128 11.10 -1.44 9.01
N HIS A 129 12.30 -1.57 8.45
CA HIS A 129 12.81 -0.67 7.42
C HIS A 129 12.09 -0.90 6.08
N ASP A 130 12.03 0.12 5.24
CA ASP A 130 11.38 0.05 3.92
C ASP A 130 12.04 -0.99 3.01
N GLU A 131 13.37 -1.07 3.05
CA GLU A 131 14.12 -2.14 2.40
C GLU A 131 13.63 -3.55 2.78
N THR A 132 13.23 -3.77 4.05
CA THR A 132 12.67 -5.08 4.46
C THR A 132 11.36 -5.37 3.75
N LEU A 133 10.50 -4.36 3.56
CA LEU A 133 9.25 -4.53 2.83
C LEU A 133 9.54 -4.82 1.36
N TYR A 134 10.45 -4.07 0.75
CA TYR A 134 10.87 -4.28 -0.64
C TYR A 134 11.36 -5.70 -0.91
N ARG A 135 12.26 -6.21 -0.08
CA ARG A 135 12.78 -7.58 -0.21
C ARG A 135 11.72 -8.67 -0.01
N GLN A 136 10.69 -8.41 0.81
CA GLN A 136 9.66 -9.41 1.13
C GLN A 136 8.44 -9.34 0.21
N SER A 137 8.27 -8.27 -0.54
CA SER A 137 7.05 -8.05 -1.32
C SER A 137 7.03 -8.74 -2.67
N GLY A 138 8.19 -9.23 -3.14
CA GLY A 138 8.35 -9.78 -4.49
C GLY A 138 8.34 -8.72 -5.59
N LEU A 139 8.45 -7.43 -5.21
CA LEU A 139 8.41 -6.33 -6.18
C LEU A 139 9.61 -6.35 -7.14
N SER A 140 10.80 -6.74 -6.66
CA SER A 140 11.99 -6.89 -7.50
C SER A 140 11.74 -7.82 -8.69
N GLU A 141 11.19 -9.00 -8.45
CA GLU A 141 10.93 -10.03 -9.45
C GLU A 141 9.85 -9.58 -10.44
N LEU A 142 8.89 -8.79 -9.98
CA LEU A 142 7.89 -8.16 -10.85
C LEU A 142 8.53 -7.11 -11.77
N LEU A 143 9.44 -6.29 -11.24
CA LEU A 143 10.13 -5.27 -12.03
C LEU A 143 11.05 -5.90 -13.07
N ASP A 144 11.80 -6.94 -12.71
CA ASP A 144 12.65 -7.67 -13.65
C ASP A 144 11.84 -8.23 -14.84
N LYS A 145 10.59 -8.62 -14.59
CA LYS A 145 9.71 -9.20 -15.60
C LYS A 145 8.96 -8.16 -16.43
N TYR A 146 8.51 -7.07 -15.83
CA TYR A 146 7.53 -6.17 -16.44
C TYR A 146 8.02 -4.74 -16.67
N SER A 147 9.16 -4.33 -16.10
CA SER A 147 9.64 -2.95 -16.14
C SER A 147 10.44 -2.61 -17.41
N TRP A 148 9.82 -2.87 -18.57
CA TRP A 148 10.42 -2.71 -19.89
C TRP A 148 9.55 -1.82 -20.78
N GLY A 149 10.19 -0.98 -21.59
CA GLY A 149 9.50 -0.21 -22.62
C GLY A 149 9.32 -1.00 -23.93
N PRO A 150 8.60 -0.42 -24.90
CA PRO A 150 8.24 -1.11 -26.14
C PRO A 150 9.46 -1.51 -27.00
N ASP A 151 10.59 -0.82 -26.85
CA ASP A 151 11.83 -1.07 -27.61
C ASP A 151 12.81 -1.96 -26.82
N GLY A 152 12.37 -2.52 -25.69
CA GLY A 152 13.20 -3.32 -24.79
C GLY A 152 14.10 -2.49 -23.88
N GLU A 153 13.89 -1.18 -23.80
CA GLU A 153 14.61 -0.32 -22.87
C GLU A 153 14.19 -0.58 -21.41
N SER A 154 15.16 -0.60 -20.50
CA SER A 154 14.88 -0.79 -19.08
C SER A 154 14.27 0.48 -18.48
N LEU A 155 13.11 0.31 -17.85
CA LEU A 155 12.45 1.35 -17.09
C LEU A 155 12.61 1.06 -15.59
N ALA A 156 12.62 2.10 -14.78
CA ALA A 156 12.84 2.03 -13.34
C ALA A 156 11.64 2.56 -12.56
N ILE A 157 11.61 2.25 -11.27
CA ILE A 157 10.78 2.95 -10.30
C ILE A 157 11.69 3.79 -9.41
N PHE A 158 11.12 4.82 -8.78
CA PHE A 158 11.85 5.67 -7.85
C PHE A 158 11.37 5.42 -6.42
N GLY A 159 12.29 5.18 -5.50
CA GLY A 159 12.04 5.08 -4.07
C GLY A 159 12.90 6.09 -3.30
N ASP A 160 12.55 6.38 -2.06
CA ASP A 160 13.40 7.18 -1.19
C ASP A 160 14.63 6.38 -0.73
N SER A 161 15.53 7.02 0.03
CA SER A 161 16.74 6.38 0.56
C SER A 161 16.45 5.22 1.52
N GLY A 162 15.20 4.99 1.92
CA GLY A 162 14.79 3.87 2.75
C GLY A 162 14.80 2.52 2.02
N TYR A 163 14.88 2.53 0.68
CA TYR A 163 14.84 1.34 -0.17
C TYR A 163 16.21 0.77 -0.55
N GLY A 164 17.31 1.46 -0.22
CA GLY A 164 18.68 1.07 -0.56
C GLY A 164 19.33 2.03 -1.54
#